data_AF-A0A1V5NE04-F1
#
_entry.id   AF-A0A1V5NE04-F1
#
_cell.length_a   1.000
_cell.length_b   1.000
_cell.length_c   1.000
_cell.angle_alpha   90.00
_cell.angle_beta   90.00
_cell.angle_gamma   90.00
#
_symmetry.space_group_name_H-M   'P 1'
#
loop_
_entity.id
_entity.type
_entity.pdbx_description
1 polymer ?
#
loop_
_entity_poly.entity_id
_entity_poly.type
_entity_poly.pdbx_seq_one_letter_code
_entity_poly.pdbx_strand_id
1 'polypeptide(L)'
;MAIPAAASIAVDYFAGILGARYGGASKKAVLYGFVGLILGLVLLPPFGGIIGLFAGVAIAEWYSHRNKQRAVKAAAGSLIGSLTGILINLTLALLLLVLFIIFARY
;
A
#
# COMPACT_ATOMS: atom_id res chain seq x y z
N MET A 1 -2.41 19.71 10.77
CA MET A 1 -3.34 18.68 10.23
C MET A 1 -2.70 17.84 9.11
N ALA A 2 -1.84 18.38 8.24
CA ALA A 2 -1.29 17.64 7.08
C ALA A 2 -0.19 16.60 7.40
N ILE A 3 0.62 16.83 8.44
CA ILE A 3 1.77 15.96 8.79
C ILE A 3 1.34 14.52 9.15
N PRO A 4 0.36 14.27 10.04
CA PRO A 4 -0.04 12.91 10.38
C PRO A 4 -0.70 12.16 9.21
N ALA A 5 -1.44 12.86 8.35
CA ALA A 5 -2.06 12.25 7.17
C ALA A 5 -0.99 11.74 6.18
N ALA A 6 0.04 12.54 5.93
CA ALA A 6 1.16 12.13 5.06
C ALA A 6 1.91 10.92 5.62
N ALA A 7 2.08 10.84 6.95
CA ALA A 7 2.72 9.70 7.61
C ALA A 7 1.89 8.42 7.46
N SER A 8 0.57 8.48 7.68
CA SER A 8 -0.31 7.31 7.49
C SER A 8 -0.31 6.80 6.05
N ILE A 9 -0.37 7.73 5.09
CA ILE A 9 -0.30 7.40 3.66
C ILE A 9 1.02 6.69 3.32
N ALA A 10 2.15 7.16 3.86
CA ALA A 10 3.42 6.49 3.66
C ALA A 10 3.41 5.06 4.24
N VAL A 11 2.89 4.88 5.45
CA VAL A 11 2.78 3.56 6.10
C VAL A 11 1.93 2.59 5.28
N ASP A 12 0.78 3.03 4.78
CA ASP A 12 -0.13 2.21 3.95
C ASP A 12 0.56 1.76 2.66
N TYR A 13 1.32 2.66 2.04
CA TYR A 13 2.08 2.37 0.84
C TYR A 13 3.28 1.44 1.07
N PHE A 14 4.00 1.61 2.17
CA PHE A 14 5.05 0.67 2.58
C PHE A 14 4.47 -0.73 2.86
N ALA A 15 3.33 -0.81 3.55
CA ALA A 15 2.63 -2.07 3.80
C ALA A 15 2.21 -2.75 2.48
N GLY A 16 1.74 -1.98 1.49
CA GLY A 16 1.46 -2.47 0.14
C GLY A 16 2.67 -3.07 -0.56
N ILE A 17 3.82 -2.42 -0.51
CA ILE A 17 5.06 -2.91 -1.10
C ILE A 17 5.56 -4.18 -0.38
N LEU A 18 5.46 -4.20 0.95
CA LEU A 18 5.78 -5.37 1.77
C LEU A 18 4.84 -6.55 1.45
N GLY A 19 3.55 -6.30 1.30
CA GLY A 19 2.57 -7.31 0.90
C GLY A 19 2.81 -7.83 -0.52
N ALA A 20 3.23 -6.98 -1.46
CA ALA A 20 3.65 -7.41 -2.79
C ALA A 20 4.83 -8.39 -2.69
N ARG A 21 5.83 -8.05 -1.88
CA ARG A 21 7.01 -8.88 -1.65
C ARG A 21 6.65 -10.22 -1.02
N TYR A 22 5.76 -10.23 -0.01
CA TYR A 22 5.21 -11.44 0.61
C TYR A 22 4.37 -12.27 -0.36
N GLY A 23 3.66 -11.62 -1.30
CA GLY A 23 2.90 -12.24 -2.39
C GLY A 23 3.77 -12.88 -3.47
N GLY A 24 5.09 -12.75 -3.40
CA GLY A 24 6.04 -13.31 -4.34
C GLY A 24 6.50 -12.35 -5.45
N ALA A 25 6.33 -11.04 -5.28
CA ALA A 25 6.82 -10.04 -6.24
C ALA A 25 8.36 -10.08 -6.37
N SER A 26 8.83 -10.05 -7.61
CA SER A 26 10.25 -9.90 -7.93
C SER A 26 10.79 -8.52 -7.55
N LYS A 27 12.11 -8.39 -7.42
CA LYS A 27 12.77 -7.10 -7.14
C LYS A 27 12.40 -6.02 -8.18
N LYS A 28 12.20 -6.42 -9.44
CA LYS A 28 11.76 -5.52 -10.51
C LYS A 28 10.31 -5.08 -10.26
N ALA A 29 9.41 -6.00 -9.95
CA ALA A 29 8.02 -5.65 -9.67
C ALA A 29 7.84 -4.71 -8.48
N VAL A 30 8.69 -4.81 -7.45
CA VAL A 30 8.72 -3.83 -6.36
C VAL A 30 9.07 -2.42 -6.87
N LEU A 31 10.08 -2.29 -7.74
CA LEU A 31 10.48 -1.00 -8.29
C LEU A 31 9.39 -0.39 -9.17
N TYR A 32 8.81 -1.17 -10.08
CA TYR A 32 7.72 -0.70 -10.94
C TYR A 32 6.43 -0.44 -10.17
N GLY A 33 6.18 -1.19 -9.09
CA GLY A 33 5.11 -0.90 -8.14
C GLY A 33 5.29 0.45 -7.48
N PHE A 34 6.51 0.79 -7.06
CA PHE A 34 6.83 2.09 -6.47
C PHE A 34 6.61 3.24 -7.47
N VAL A 35 7.04 3.07 -8.71
CA VAL A 35 6.82 4.06 -9.78
C VAL A 35 5.33 4.19 -10.10
N GLY A 36 4.62 3.06 -10.21
CA GLY A 36 3.17 3.03 -10.45
C GLY A 36 2.38 3.69 -9.33
N LEU A 37 2.83 3.56 -8.08
CA LEU A 37 2.25 4.21 -6.92
C LEU A 37 2.39 5.74 -6.99
N ILE A 38 3.59 6.24 -7.31
CA ILE A 38 3.83 7.69 -7.47
C ILE A 38 3.00 8.25 -8.62
N LEU A 39 3.04 7.60 -9.79
CA LEU A 39 2.27 8.03 -10.96
C LEU A 39 0.76 7.98 -10.70
N GLY A 40 0.30 6.92 -10.02
CA GLY A 40 -1.09 6.74 -9.65
C GLY A 40 -1.57 7.80 -8.68
N LEU A 41 -0.76 8.17 -7.69
CA LEU A 41 -1.04 9.29 -6.77
C LEU A 41 -1.20 10.61 -7.51
N VAL A 42 -0.37 10.88 -8.51
CA VAL A 42 -0.43 12.13 -9.29
C VAL A 42 -1.66 12.16 -10.20
N LEU A 43 -2.04 11.03 -10.78
CA LEU A 43 -3.22 10.94 -11.66
C LEU A 43 -4.55 11.00 -10.91
N LEU A 44 -4.66 10.27 -9.79
CA LEU A 44 -5.92 10.09 -9.04
C LEU A 44 -5.65 10.04 -7.52
N PRO A 45 -5.33 11.17 -6.87
CA PRO A 45 -5.18 11.24 -5.41
C PRO A 45 -6.58 11.26 -4.77
N PRO A 46 -7.23 10.09 -4.60
CA PRO A 46 -6.82 9.20 -3.50
C PRO A 46 -6.68 7.71 -3.85
N PHE A 47 -7.37 7.21 -4.87
CA PHE A 47 -7.41 5.78 -5.22
C PHE A 47 -6.28 5.34 -6.15
N GLY A 48 -5.74 6.29 -6.91
CA GLY A 48 -4.74 6.08 -7.94
C GLY A 48 -3.45 5.50 -7.39
N GLY A 49 -3.04 5.80 -6.16
CA GLY A 49 -1.84 5.19 -5.58
C GLY A 49 -1.96 3.68 -5.38
N ILE A 50 -3.12 3.18 -4.91
CA ILE A 50 -3.38 1.74 -4.73
C ILE A 50 -3.52 1.06 -6.09
N ILE A 51 -4.29 1.66 -7.00
CA ILE A 51 -4.49 1.15 -8.36
C ILE A 51 -3.17 1.12 -9.13
N GLY A 52 -2.38 2.18 -9.01
CA GLY A 52 -1.07 2.34 -9.65
C GLY A 52 -0.02 1.38 -9.09
N LEU A 53 -0.01 1.15 -7.77
CA LEU A 53 0.81 0.10 -7.15
C LEU A 53 0.43 -1.28 -7.71
N PHE A 54 -0.86 -1.61 -7.72
CA PHE A 54 -1.36 -2.89 -8.23
C PHE A 54 -1.02 -3.11 -9.70
N ALA A 55 -1.32 -2.13 -10.55
CA ALA A 55 -1.04 -2.17 -11.98
C ALA A 55 0.48 -2.25 -12.25
N GLY A 56 1.28 -1.45 -11.54
CA GLY A 56 2.74 -1.44 -11.67
C GLY A 56 3.36 -2.79 -11.29
N VAL A 57 2.94 -3.38 -10.18
CA VAL A 57 3.39 -4.72 -9.75
C VAL A 57 2.93 -5.80 -10.75
N ALA A 58 1.67 -5.76 -11.19
CA ALA A 58 1.11 -6.74 -12.12
C ALA A 58 1.83 -6.74 -13.49
N ILE A 59 2.01 -5.55 -14.08
CA ILE A 59 2.65 -5.39 -15.39
C ILE A 59 4.11 -5.84 -15.33
N ALA A 60 4.83 -5.41 -14.29
CA ALA A 60 6.25 -5.74 -14.14
C ALA A 60 6.51 -7.21 -13.85
N GLU A 61 5.69 -7.84 -13.02
CA GLU A 61 5.83 -9.26 -12.72
C GLU A 61 5.47 -10.12 -13.94
N TRP A 62 4.45 -9.71 -14.71
CA TRP A 62 4.12 -10.36 -15.98
C TRP A 62 5.26 -10.22 -17.00
N TYR A 63 5.88 -9.05 -17.10
CA TYR A 63 7.00 -8.84 -18.01
C TYR A 63 8.27 -9.59 -17.59
N SER A 64 8.56 -9.65 -16.29
CA SER A 64 9.78 -10.26 -15.76
C SER A 64 9.75 -11.79 -15.78
N HIS A 65 8.61 -12.41 -15.56
CA HIS A 65 8.50 -13.87 -15.42
C HIS A 65 7.57 -14.54 -16.45
N ARG A 66 6.84 -13.78 -17.27
CA ARG A 66 5.82 -14.26 -18.24
C ARG A 66 4.77 -15.21 -17.65
N ASN A 67 4.70 -15.32 -16.33
CA ASN A 67 3.78 -16.21 -15.64
C ASN A 67 2.62 -15.41 -15.06
N LYS A 68 1.45 -15.54 -15.70
CA LYS A 68 0.22 -14.83 -15.30
C LYS A 68 -0.20 -15.17 -13.86
N GLN A 69 -0.03 -16.42 -13.42
CA GLN A 69 -0.39 -16.82 -12.04
C GLN A 69 0.48 -16.09 -11.01
N ARG A 70 1.79 -15.96 -11.26
CA ARG A 70 2.68 -15.20 -10.38
C ARG A 70 2.35 -13.72 -10.37
N ALA A 71 2.08 -13.13 -11.53
CA ALA A 71 1.72 -11.73 -11.64
C ALA A 71 0.45 -11.38 -10.84
N VAL A 72 -0.60 -12.20 -10.98
CA VAL A 72 -1.85 -12.01 -10.23
C VAL A 72 -1.63 -12.22 -8.73
N LYS A 73 -0.84 -13.21 -8.32
CA LYS A 73 -0.55 -13.47 -6.90
C LYS A 73 0.26 -12.33 -6.25
N ALA A 74 1.28 -11.83 -6.96
CA ALA A 74 2.09 -10.69 -6.51
C ALA A 74 1.27 -9.41 -6.41
N ALA A 75 0.44 -9.13 -7.41
CA ALA A 75 -0.44 -7.97 -7.42
C ALA A 75 -1.53 -8.07 -6.33
N ALA A 76 -2.16 -9.24 -6.16
CA ALA A 76 -3.09 -9.48 -5.05
C ALA A 76 -2.39 -9.31 -3.69
N GLY A 77 -1.14 -9.76 -3.56
CA GLY A 77 -0.29 -9.51 -2.39
C GLY A 77 -0.10 -8.02 -2.10
N SER A 78 0.06 -7.18 -3.14
CA SER A 78 0.20 -5.73 -2.94
C SER A 78 -1.09 -5.08 -2.43
N LEU A 79 -2.26 -5.52 -2.93
CA LEU A 79 -3.55 -5.03 -2.43
C LEU A 79 -3.78 -5.44 -0.98
N ILE A 80 -3.54 -6.72 -0.66
CA ILE A 80 -3.69 -7.23 0.71
C ILE A 80 -2.74 -6.51 1.65
N GLY A 81 -1.50 -6.24 1.23
CA GLY A 81 -0.54 -5.44 1.98
C GLY A 81 -1.05 -4.04 2.28
N SER A 82 -1.55 -3.32 1.26
CA SER A 82 -2.07 -1.96 1.44
C SER A 82 -3.31 -1.96 2.34
N LEU A 83 -4.24 -2.91 2.15
CA LEU A 83 -5.41 -3.06 3.03
C LEU A 83 -5.00 -3.33 4.48
N THR A 84 -3.98 -4.17 4.69
CA THR A 84 -3.48 -4.47 6.04
C THR A 84 -2.88 -3.22 6.68
N GLY A 85 -2.14 -2.40 5.93
CA GLY A 85 -1.66 -1.10 6.39
C GLY A 85 -2.80 -0.19 6.84
N ILE A 86 -3.84 -0.07 6.01
CA ILE A 86 -5.02 0.76 6.30
C ILE A 86 -5.72 0.28 7.58
N LEU A 87 -5.87 -1.04 7.77
CA LEU A 87 -6.47 -1.62 8.97
C LEU A 87 -5.64 -1.35 10.23
N ILE A 88 -4.31 -1.41 10.13
CA ILE A 88 -3.40 -1.06 11.24
C ILE A 88 -3.54 0.42 11.58
N ASN A 89 -3.52 1.31 10.59
CA ASN A 89 -3.71 2.74 10.78
C ASN A 89 -5.08 3.06 11.40
N LEU A 90 -6.14 2.36 10.98
CA LEU A 90 -7.47 2.50 11.57
C LEU A 90 -7.49 2.07 13.04
N THR A 91 -6.84 0.95 13.37
CA THR A 91 -6.75 0.45 14.75
C THR A 91 -5.95 1.41 15.63
N LEU A 92 -4.83 1.94 15.13
CA LEU A 92 -4.04 2.95 15.84
C LEU A 92 -4.82 4.25 16.05
N ALA A 93 -5.58 4.70 15.04
CA ALA A 93 -6.44 5.87 15.15
C ALA A 93 -7.51 5.69 16.24
N LEU A 94 -8.13 4.51 16.32
CA LEU A 94 -9.10 4.18 17.38
C LEU A 94 -8.45 4.16 18.76
N LEU A 95 -7.27 3.55 18.90
CA LEU A 95 -6.52 3.52 20.16
C LEU A 95 -6.16 4.93 20.64
N LEU A 96 -5.66 5.78 19.74
CA LEU A 96 -5.36 7.17 20.05
C LEU A 96 -6.61 7.97 20.43
N LEU A 97 -7.73 7.72 19.76
CA LEU A 97 -9.01 8.36 20.08
C LEU A 97 -9.47 7.98 21.50
N VAL A 98 -9.42 6.69 21.85
CA VAL A 98 -9.76 6.22 23.21
C VAL A 98 -8.84 6.84 24.25
N LEU A 99 -7.52 6.83 24.00
CA LEU A 99 -6.54 7.43 24.90
C LEU A 99 -6.77 8.93 25.09
N PHE A 100 -7.09 9.65 24.00
CA PHE A 100 -7.41 11.07 24.05
C PHE A 100 -8.67 11.35 24.88
N ILE A 101 -9.73 10.55 24.74
CA ILE A 101 -10.95 10.69 25.55
C ILE A 101 -10.65 10.46 27.04
N ILE A 102 -9.81 9.48 27.36
CA ILE A 102 -9.42 9.18 28.75
C ILE A 102 -8.60 10.35 29.33
N PHE A 103 -7.64 10.87 28.57
CA PHE A 103 -6.77 11.96 29.03
C PHE A 103 -7.50 13.30 29.10
N ALA A 104 -8.37 13.61 28.14
CA ALA A 104 -9.14 14.86 28.10
C ALA A 104 -10.23 14.93 29.20
N ARG A 105 -10.50 13.81 29.88
CA ARG A 105 -11.43 13.76 31.01
C ARG A 105 -10.75 14.03 32.36
N TYR A 106 -9.42 14.08 32.40
CA TYR A 106 -8.61 14.55 33.54
C TYR A 106 -8.22 16.01 33.37
#